data_AF-A0A9E1UHD1-F1
#
_entry.id   AF-A0A9E1UHD1-F1
#
_cell.length_a   1.000
_cell.length_b   1.000
_cell.length_c   1.000
_cell.angle_alpha   90.00
_cell.angle_beta   90.00
_cell.angle_gamma   90.00
#
_symmetry.space_group_name_H-M   'P 1'
#
loop_
_entity.id
_entity.type
_entity.pdbx_description
1 polymer ?
#
loop_
_entity_poly.entity_id
_entity_poly.type
_entity_poly.pdbx_seq_one_letter_code
_entity_poly.pdbx_strand_id
1 'polypeptide(L)'
;MNRFTAYRTLDISDTHTADQVNPPDEAQYEGIVFDNGKCALNWLTAVSSISLWDSFEDAMRIHGHPEYGTRIVFHDKVLPLPWEMQRCDCCCVTCHDAKPVHHQRMIVCPVCGNKRCPKANNHDYTCTNSNRSGQAGSAYP
;
A
#
# COMPACT_ATOMS: atom_id res chain seq x y z
N MET A 1 5.41 12.39 7.72
CA MET A 1 6.00 12.41 6.36
C MET A 1 4.91 12.55 5.31
N ASN A 2 5.10 13.41 4.31
CA ASN A 2 4.10 13.75 3.30
C ASN A 2 4.52 13.18 1.94
N ARG A 3 3.62 12.45 1.29
CA ARG A 3 3.85 11.91 -0.05
C ARG A 3 3.29 12.87 -1.10
N PHE A 4 3.91 12.93 -2.26
CA PHE A 4 3.42 13.77 -3.36
C PHE A 4 3.74 13.17 -4.73
N THR A 5 3.07 13.70 -5.75
CA THR A 5 3.37 13.44 -7.16
C THR A 5 3.56 14.75 -7.90
N ALA A 6 4.54 14.79 -8.80
CA ALA A 6 4.86 15.92 -9.63
C ALA A 6 4.53 15.66 -11.11
N TYR A 7 3.95 16.67 -11.75
CA TYR A 7 3.61 16.68 -13.17
C TYR A 7 4.32 17.84 -13.85
N ARG A 8 4.58 17.72 -15.15
CA ARG A 8 5.04 18.81 -16.02
C ARG A 8 3.99 19.04 -17.07
N THR A 9 3.29 20.17 -17.00
CA THR A 9 2.10 20.42 -17.85
C THR A 9 2.41 21.17 -19.14
N LEU A 10 3.64 21.67 -19.29
CA LEU A 10 4.08 22.40 -20.48
C LEU A 10 5.00 21.52 -21.34
N ASP A 11 5.11 21.87 -22.62
CA ASP A 11 6.09 21.26 -23.52
C ASP A 11 7.51 21.69 -23.11
N ILE A 12 8.37 20.69 -22.91
CA ILE A 12 9.76 20.84 -22.47
C ILE A 12 10.73 20.09 -23.40
N SER A 13 10.27 19.73 -24.60
CA SER A 13 11.04 18.95 -25.58
C SER A 13 12.35 19.61 -26.02
N ASP A 14 12.48 20.93 -25.89
CA ASP A 14 13.73 21.66 -26.15
C ASP A 14 14.87 21.30 -25.19
N THR A 15 14.54 20.74 -24.01
CA THR A 15 15.52 20.43 -22.94
C THR A 15 15.50 18.97 -22.51
N HIS A 16 14.54 18.17 -22.98
CA HIS A 16 14.33 16.78 -22.56
C HIS A 16 14.04 15.87 -23.76
N THR A 17 14.59 14.65 -23.72
CA THR A 17 14.27 13.62 -24.71
C THR A 17 12.99 12.86 -24.33
N ALA A 18 12.47 12.05 -25.26
CA ALA A 18 11.30 11.20 -25.04
C ALA A 18 11.48 10.20 -23.88
N ASP A 19 12.71 9.82 -23.53
CA ASP A 19 12.97 8.90 -22.42
C ASP A 19 12.99 9.60 -21.04
N GLN A 20 13.03 10.93 -21.04
CA GLN A 20 13.19 11.79 -19.87
C GLN A 20 11.91 12.56 -19.51
N VAL A 21 10.82 12.34 -20.25
CA VAL A 21 9.54 13.02 -20.02
C VAL A 21 8.38 12.07 -20.28
N ASN A 22 7.44 12.04 -19.35
CA ASN A 22 6.15 11.39 -19.55
C ASN A 22 5.13 12.38 -20.14
N PRO A 23 3.98 11.93 -20.66
CA PRO A 23 2.89 12.81 -21.05
C PRO A 23 2.46 13.79 -19.93
N PRO A 24 1.88 14.97 -20.27
CA PRO A 24 1.54 16.00 -19.28
C PRO A 24 0.53 15.60 -18.20
N ASP A 25 -0.33 14.62 -18.49
CA ASP A 25 -1.31 14.03 -17.59
C ASP A 25 -0.75 12.86 -16.77
N GLU A 26 0.47 12.44 -17.07
CA GLU A 26 1.21 11.41 -16.34
C GLU A 26 2.26 12.01 -15.38
N ALA A 27 2.51 11.27 -14.30
CA ALA A 27 3.46 11.67 -13.29
C ALA A 27 4.90 11.62 -13.83
N GLN A 28 5.69 12.65 -13.54
CA GLN A 28 7.10 12.72 -13.91
C GLN A 28 7.97 12.11 -12.81
N TYR A 29 7.64 12.44 -11.56
CA TYR A 29 8.25 11.85 -10.38
C TYR A 29 7.26 11.84 -9.23
N GLU A 30 7.46 10.91 -8.31
CA GLU A 30 6.82 10.89 -7.00
C GLU A 30 7.86 11.15 -5.92
N GLY A 31 7.40 11.52 -4.72
CA GLY A 31 8.33 11.79 -3.64
C GLY A 31 7.72 11.72 -2.27
N ILE A 32 8.62 11.78 -1.28
CA ILE A 32 8.29 11.86 0.12
C ILE A 32 9.09 12.98 0.78
N VAL A 33 8.41 13.80 1.58
CA VAL A 33 9.02 14.80 2.46
C VAL A 33 8.95 14.24 3.88
N PHE A 34 10.11 14.03 4.49
CA PHE A 34 10.22 13.60 5.88
C PHE A 34 9.89 14.76 6.82
N ASP A 35 9.52 14.45 8.06
CA ASP A 35 9.12 15.46 9.05
C ASP A 35 10.26 16.41 9.44
N ASN A 36 11.51 16.02 9.15
CA ASN A 36 12.70 16.87 9.32
C ASN A 36 13.03 17.73 8.07
N GLY A 37 12.16 17.77 7.07
CA GLY A 37 12.33 18.57 5.85
C GLY A 37 13.20 17.94 4.76
N LYS A 38 13.87 16.81 5.02
CA LYS A 38 14.58 16.04 3.97
C LYS A 38 13.57 15.45 3.00
N CYS A 39 13.99 15.12 1.77
CA CYS A 39 13.09 14.44 0.84
C CYS A 39 13.80 13.44 -0.09
N ALA A 40 13.01 12.54 -0.66
CA ALA A 40 13.42 11.66 -1.74
C ALA A 40 12.49 11.86 -2.95
N LEU A 41 13.06 11.88 -4.16
CA LEU A 41 12.34 11.91 -5.42
C LEU A 41 12.61 10.62 -6.20
N ASN A 42 11.57 9.97 -6.69
CA ASN A 42 11.63 8.80 -7.56
C ASN A 42 11.09 9.19 -8.94
N TRP A 43 11.96 9.22 -9.95
CA TRP A 43 11.61 9.56 -11.33
C TRP A 43 10.91 8.38 -12.01
N LEU A 44 9.76 8.66 -12.63
CA LEU A 44 8.84 7.67 -13.20
C LEU A 44 8.90 7.62 -14.73
N THR A 45 9.88 8.29 -15.33
CA THR A 45 10.16 8.29 -16.77
C THR A 45 10.87 7.01 -17.20
N ALA A 46 11.01 6.77 -18.51
CA ALA A 46 11.68 5.58 -19.04
C ALA A 46 13.12 5.44 -18.49
N VAL A 47 13.86 6.55 -18.42
CA VAL A 47 15.06 6.64 -17.59
C VAL A 47 14.64 7.05 -16.19
N SER A 48 14.62 6.08 -15.26
CA SER A 48 14.25 6.28 -13.87
C SER A 48 15.48 6.41 -12.96
N SER A 49 15.31 7.13 -11.84
CA SER A 49 16.32 7.26 -10.80
C SER A 49 15.69 7.69 -9.49
N ILE A 50 16.44 7.52 -8.38
CA ILE A 50 16.07 8.07 -7.08
C ILE A 50 17.12 9.10 -6.67
N SER A 51 16.68 10.26 -6.21
CA SER A 51 17.54 11.28 -5.63
C SER A 51 17.14 11.57 -4.19
N LEU A 52 18.14 11.79 -3.33
CA LEU A 52 17.97 12.13 -1.92
C LEU A 52 18.45 13.57 -1.69
N TRP A 53 17.66 14.34 -0.96
CA TRP A 53 17.89 15.75 -0.73
C TRP A 53 17.84 16.06 0.76
N ASP A 54 18.74 16.94 1.19
CA ASP A 54 18.80 17.39 2.58
C ASP A 54 17.65 18.37 2.92
N SER A 55 17.05 18.98 1.90
CA SER A 55 15.96 19.93 2.00
C SER A 55 15.00 19.80 0.82
N PHE A 56 13.71 19.65 1.10
CA PHE A 56 12.66 19.71 0.08
C PHE A 56 12.62 21.06 -0.63
N GLU A 57 12.95 22.14 0.08
CA GLU A 57 13.00 23.48 -0.51
C GLU A 57 14.09 23.56 -1.58
N ASP A 58 15.28 23.02 -1.31
CA ASP A 58 16.38 22.99 -2.29
C ASP A 58 16.08 22.07 -3.47
N ALA A 59 15.43 20.94 -3.20
CA ALA A 59 14.95 20.06 -4.27
C ALA A 59 13.97 20.81 -5.19
N MET A 60 13.04 21.61 -4.64
CA MET A 60 12.08 22.39 -5.43
C MET A 60 12.70 23.62 -6.09
N ARG A 61 13.78 24.19 -5.55
CA ARG A 61 14.57 25.23 -6.25
C ARG A 61 15.17 24.73 -7.55
N ILE A 62 15.39 23.42 -7.70
CA ILE A 62 16.02 22.80 -8.89
C ILE A 62 15.01 22.01 -9.73
N HIS A 63 13.94 21.48 -9.12
CA HIS A 63 12.97 20.61 -9.81
C HIS A 63 11.53 21.14 -9.81
N GLY A 64 11.25 22.22 -9.08
CA GLY A 64 9.94 22.86 -8.92
C GLY A 64 9.67 24.03 -9.88
N HIS A 65 10.57 24.24 -10.84
CA HIS A 65 10.57 25.35 -11.78
C HIS A 65 9.23 25.54 -12.53
N PRO A 66 8.59 26.74 -12.45
CA PRO A 66 7.33 27.03 -13.13
C PRO A 66 7.40 26.96 -14.66
N GLU A 67 8.58 27.19 -15.24
CA GLU A 67 8.81 27.12 -16.69
C GLU A 67 8.55 25.74 -17.29
N TYR A 68 8.57 24.68 -16.48
CA TYR A 68 8.19 23.33 -16.90
C TYR A 68 6.70 23.03 -16.69
N GLY A 69 5.92 24.00 -16.20
CA GLY A 69 4.55 23.77 -15.75
C GLY A 69 4.49 22.83 -14.54
N THR A 70 5.48 22.92 -13.64
CA THR A 70 5.59 21.96 -12.54
C THR A 70 4.39 22.08 -11.60
N ARG A 71 3.64 20.98 -11.43
CA ARG A 71 2.51 20.90 -10.51
C ARG A 71 2.72 19.78 -9.51
N ILE A 72 2.78 20.13 -8.23
CA ILE A 72 2.92 19.18 -7.11
C ILE A 72 1.54 18.90 -6.49
N VAL A 73 1.19 17.63 -6.34
CA VAL A 73 -0.03 17.18 -5.66
C VAL A 73 0.36 16.37 -4.43
N PHE A 74 0.02 16.86 -3.24
CA PHE A 74 0.24 16.15 -1.98
C PHE A 74 -0.88 15.13 -1.73
N HIS A 75 -0.47 13.92 -1.31
CA HIS A 75 -1.35 12.79 -1.05
C HIS A 75 -1.28 12.48 0.44
N ASP A 76 -2.01 13.26 1.23
CA ASP A 76 -2.14 13.04 2.67
C ASP A 76 -3.05 11.83 2.92
N LYS A 77 -2.51 10.64 2.67
CA LYS A 77 -3.05 9.38 3.16
C LYS A 77 -1.94 8.65 3.88
N VAL A 78 -2.09 8.50 5.19
CA VAL A 78 -1.37 7.45 5.94
C VAL A 78 -1.90 6.14 5.37
N LEU A 79 -1.10 5.47 4.53
CA LEU A 79 -1.36 4.07 4.27
C LEU A 79 -0.99 3.36 5.57
N PRO A 80 -1.94 2.64 6.22
CA PRO A 80 -1.63 1.92 7.43
C PRO A 80 -0.48 0.97 7.10
N LEU A 81 0.51 0.89 7.98
CA LEU A 81 1.55 -0.10 7.81
C LEU A 81 0.90 -1.49 7.74
N PRO A 82 1.49 -2.47 7.03
CA PRO A 82 0.88 -3.81 6.91
C PRO A 82 0.58 -4.51 8.25
N TRP A 83 1.17 -4.04 9.35
CA TRP A 83 0.92 -4.49 10.72
C TRP A 83 -0.05 -3.60 11.52
N GLU A 84 -0.39 -2.41 11.02
CA GLU A 84 -1.38 -1.49 11.58
C GLU A 84 -2.77 -1.67 10.95
N MET A 85 -2.88 -2.34 9.80
CA MET A 85 -4.18 -2.86 9.35
C MET A 85 -4.70 -3.82 10.42
N GLN A 86 -5.81 -3.49 11.06
CA GLN A 86 -6.38 -4.23 12.19
C GLN A 86 -6.42 -5.73 11.90
N ARG A 87 -5.39 -6.43 12.36
CA ARG A 87 -5.29 -7.88 12.27
C ARG A 87 -6.22 -8.41 13.34
N CYS A 88 -7.28 -9.11 12.93
CA CYS A 88 -7.92 -10.00 13.88
C CYS A 88 -6.87 -11.03 14.32
N ASP A 89 -6.52 -11.04 15.61
CA ASP A 89 -5.66 -12.06 16.23
C ASP A 89 -6.30 -13.45 16.23
N CYS A 90 -7.53 -13.56 15.74
CA CYS A 90 -8.21 -14.81 15.53
C CYS A 90 -7.62 -15.61 14.36
N CYS A 91 -7.45 -16.91 14.57
CA CYS A 91 -6.98 -17.85 13.55
C CYS A 91 -8.11 -18.49 12.72
N CYS A 92 -9.31 -17.89 12.64
CA CYS A 92 -10.43 -18.47 11.90
C CYS A 92 -10.26 -18.36 10.37
N VAL A 93 -11.04 -19.14 9.61
CA VAL A 93 -11.00 -19.16 8.13
C VAL A 93 -11.31 -17.79 7.56
N THR A 94 -12.40 -17.14 7.99
CA THR A 94 -12.81 -15.81 7.49
C THR A 94 -11.70 -14.77 7.61
N CYS A 95 -10.99 -14.73 8.73
CA CYS A 95 -9.93 -13.75 8.95
C CYS A 95 -8.59 -14.17 8.34
N HIS A 96 -8.40 -15.46 8.04
CA HIS A 96 -7.26 -15.93 7.27
C HIS A 96 -7.40 -15.57 5.79
N ASP A 97 -8.57 -15.79 5.21
CA ASP A 97 -8.82 -15.56 3.77
C ASP A 97 -8.81 -14.05 3.43
N ALA A 98 -9.05 -13.19 4.41
CA ALA A 98 -8.89 -11.74 4.29
C ALA A 98 -7.42 -11.27 4.24
N LYS A 99 -6.43 -12.14 4.50
CA LYS A 99 -5.01 -11.74 4.50
C LYS A 99 -4.44 -11.79 3.07
N PRO A 100 -3.55 -10.86 2.69
CA PRO A 100 -2.95 -10.80 1.35
C PRO A 100 -1.92 -11.92 1.09
N VAL A 101 -1.64 -12.76 2.10
CA VAL A 101 -0.76 -13.91 2.02
C VAL A 101 -1.53 -15.16 2.42
N HIS A 102 -1.54 -16.16 1.54
CA HIS A 102 -2.08 -17.48 1.83
C HIS A 102 -0.92 -18.43 2.17
N HIS A 103 -0.94 -19.04 3.35
CA HIS A 103 -0.04 -20.13 3.72
C HIS A 103 -0.85 -21.41 3.93
N GLN A 104 -0.24 -22.56 3.64
CA GLN A 104 -0.87 -23.87 3.85
C GLN A 104 -0.87 -24.21 5.34
N ARG A 105 -1.97 -23.94 6.05
CA ARG A 105 -2.16 -24.35 7.45
C ARG A 105 -3.52 -24.97 7.67
N MET A 106 -3.60 -25.88 8.64
CA MET A 106 -4.89 -26.36 9.14
C MET A 106 -5.47 -25.33 10.11
N ILE A 107 -6.69 -24.86 9.84
CA ILE A 107 -7.43 -23.96 10.73
C ILE A 107 -8.35 -24.78 11.63
N VAL A 108 -8.19 -24.60 12.94
CA VAL A 108 -8.97 -25.30 13.97
C VAL A 108 -9.63 -24.30 14.91
N CYS A 109 -10.71 -24.72 15.57
CA CYS A 109 -11.37 -23.89 16.57
C CYS A 109 -10.41 -23.63 17.75
N PRO A 110 -10.21 -22.37 18.17
CA PRO A 110 -9.31 -22.05 19.28
C PRO A 110 -9.82 -22.56 20.64
N VAL A 111 -11.10 -22.93 20.73
CA VAL A 111 -11.73 -23.41 21.96
C VAL A 111 -11.66 -24.94 22.07
N CYS A 112 -11.92 -25.67 20.98
CA CYS A 112 -12.06 -27.15 21.03
C CYS A 112 -11.11 -27.91 20.11
N GLY A 113 -10.31 -27.25 19.28
CA GLY A 113 -9.37 -27.89 18.36
C GLY A 113 -10.01 -28.61 17.15
N ASN A 114 -11.34 -28.62 17.03
CA ASN A 114 -12.03 -29.28 15.93
C ASN A 114 -12.05 -28.41 14.67
N LYS A 115 -11.62 -28.96 13.54
CA LYS A 115 -11.62 -28.26 12.24
C LYS A 115 -13.02 -28.01 11.66
N ARG A 116 -14.01 -28.86 11.96
CA ARG A 116 -15.40 -28.69 11.49
C ARG A 116 -16.28 -27.87 12.45
N CYS A 117 -15.70 -27.31 13.51
CA CYS A 117 -16.47 -26.46 14.41
C CYS A 117 -16.74 -25.11 13.73
N PRO A 118 -17.97 -24.55 13.75
CA PRO A 118 -18.29 -23.26 13.14
C PRO A 118 -17.38 -22.11 13.61
N LYS A 119 -16.94 -22.14 14.87
CA LYS A 119 -15.99 -21.16 15.41
C LYS A 119 -14.60 -21.19 14.75
N ALA A 120 -14.22 -22.33 14.14
CA ALA A 120 -13.02 -22.42 13.30
C ALA A 120 -13.20 -21.64 11.99
N ASN A 121 -14.42 -21.58 11.45
CA ASN A 121 -14.74 -20.83 10.24
C ASN A 121 -14.78 -19.32 10.52
N ASN A 122 -15.59 -18.90 11.49
CA ASN A 122 -15.73 -17.51 11.90
C ASN A 122 -15.67 -17.40 13.44
N HIS A 123 -14.82 -16.51 13.96
CA HIS A 123 -14.63 -16.33 15.41
C HIS A 123 -15.88 -15.82 16.14
N ASP A 124 -16.82 -15.20 15.43
CA ASP A 124 -18.11 -14.75 15.97
C ASP A 124 -19.06 -15.92 16.26
N TYR A 125 -18.84 -17.08 15.65
CA TYR A 125 -19.69 -18.24 15.88
C TYR A 125 -19.41 -18.92 17.21
N THR A 126 -20.46 -19.53 17.76
CA THR A 126 -20.41 -20.31 18.98
C THR A 126 -19.62 -21.61 18.77
N CYS A 127 -18.80 -21.98 19.75
CA CYS A 127 -18.13 -23.27 19.75
C CYS A 127 -19.18 -24.37 19.98
N THR A 128 -19.24 -25.34 19.07
CA THR A 128 -20.13 -26.52 19.17
C THR A 128 -19.46 -27.74 19.82
N ASN A 129 -18.16 -27.63 20.14
CA ASN A 129 -17.34 -28.73 20.64
C ASN A 129 -17.45 -30.04 19.81
N SER A 130 -17.55 -29.92 18.48
CA SER A 130 -17.82 -31.06 17.59
C SER A 130 -16.99 -31.01 16.31
N ASN A 131 -16.56 -32.19 15.84
CA ASN A 131 -15.92 -32.38 14.54
C ASN A 131 -16.84 -33.11 13.53
N ARG A 132 -18.12 -33.27 13.84
CA ARG A 132 -19.11 -33.92 12.94
C ARG A 132 -19.27 -33.11 11.65
N SER A 133 -19.56 -33.79 10.55
CA SER A 133 -19.96 -33.16 9.29
C SER A 133 -21.38 -32.58 9.38
N GLY A 134 -21.70 -31.65 8.49
CA GLY A 134 -23.02 -31.03 8.36
C GLY A 134 -23.35 -29.93 9.37
N GLN A 135 -22.37 -29.46 10.15
CA GLN A 135 -22.60 -28.39 11.14
C GLN A 135 -22.87 -27.06 10.43
N ALA A 136 -23.98 -26.41 10.76
CA ALA A 136 -24.32 -25.07 10.24
C ALA A 136 -23.20 -24.07 10.56
N GLY A 137 -22.69 -23.37 9.54
CA GLY A 137 -21.60 -22.41 9.67
C GLY A 137 -20.18 -23.00 9.66
N SER A 138 -20.02 -24.32 9.54
CA SER A 138 -18.72 -24.95 9.29
C SER A 138 -18.24 -24.68 7.85
N ALA A 139 -16.94 -24.42 7.67
CA ALA A 139 -16.31 -24.36 6.34
C ALA A 139 -16.24 -25.75 5.67
N TYR A 140 -16.35 -26.81 6.47
CA TYR A 140 -16.32 -28.19 6.00
C TYR A 140 -17.72 -28.80 6.15
N PRO A 141 -18.40 -29.13 5.05
CA PRO A 141 -19.66 -29.85 5.09
C PRO A 141 -19.53 -31.27 5.67
#